data_AF-X6JHW9-F1
#
_entry.id   AF-X6JHW9-F1
#
_cell.length_a   1.000
_cell.length_b   1.000
_cell.length_c   1.000
_cell.angle_alpha   90.00
_cell.angle_beta   90.00
_cell.angle_gamma   90.00
#
_symmetry.space_group_name_H-M   'P 1'
#
loop_
_entity.id
_entity.type
_entity.pdbx_description
1 polymer ?
#
loop_
_entity_poly.entity_id
_entity_poly.type
_entity_poly.pdbx_seq_one_letter_code
_entity_poly.pdbx_strand_id
1 'polypeptide(L)'
;MEESFSAPRLGSATARRHGISNQQIFAWRKAYREGRLGADGLGDFVPARIVPEEAGHRGSGGGRIEIVSANGRRVIVEGDVDVAALLRIVQGLETLR
;
A
#
# COMPACT_ATOMS: atom_id res chain seq x y z
N MET A 1 5.15 26.41 -2.85
CA MET A 1 5.66 26.67 -1.48
C MET A 1 5.62 28.15 -1.12
N GLU A 2 6.09 29.00 -2.02
CA GLU A 2 6.15 30.47 -1.88
C GLU A 2 4.82 31.12 -1.50
N GLU A 3 3.70 30.74 -2.14
CA GLU A 3 2.36 31.25 -1.80
C GLU A 3 2.01 31.04 -0.31
N SER A 4 2.35 29.89 0.28
CA SER A 4 2.03 29.58 1.69
C SER A 4 2.83 30.41 2.71
N PHE A 5 3.94 31.01 2.27
CA PHE A 5 4.83 31.86 3.08
C PHE A 5 4.61 33.36 2.81
N SER A 6 3.86 33.72 1.77
CA SER A 6 3.67 35.12 1.35
C SER A 6 3.03 36.03 2.41
N ALA A 7 2.30 35.46 3.37
CA ALA A 7 1.82 36.20 4.55
C ALA A 7 1.57 35.28 5.75
N PRO A 8 1.52 35.83 6.99
CA PRO A 8 1.12 35.09 8.17
C PRO A 8 -0.26 34.43 8.00
N ARG A 9 -0.43 33.21 8.54
CA ARG A 9 -1.69 32.42 8.53
C ARG A 9 -2.21 31.95 7.17
N LEU A 10 -1.48 32.15 6.07
CA LEU A 10 -1.89 31.65 4.75
C LEU A 10 -1.75 30.13 4.55
N GLY A 11 -1.09 29.42 5.47
CA GLY A 11 -0.90 27.96 5.36
C GLY A 11 -2.21 27.20 5.15
N SER A 12 -3.21 27.45 6.00
CA SER A 12 -4.50 26.76 5.89
C SER A 12 -5.37 27.24 4.73
N ALA A 13 -5.26 28.51 4.34
CA ALA A 13 -5.96 29.03 3.16
C ALA A 13 -5.41 28.40 1.87
N THR A 14 -4.08 28.28 1.77
CA THR A 14 -3.38 27.61 0.67
C THR A 14 -3.76 26.12 0.62
N ALA A 15 -3.82 25.46 1.78
CA ALA A 15 -4.22 24.05 1.87
C ALA A 15 -5.61 23.80 1.26
N ARG A 16 -6.61 24.61 1.66
CA ARG A 16 -7.98 24.51 1.14
C ARG A 16 -8.06 24.79 -0.36
N ARG A 17 -7.33 25.82 -0.83
CA ARG A 17 -7.31 26.20 -2.25
C ARG A 17 -6.80 25.07 -3.15
N HIS A 18 -5.84 24.28 -2.68
CA HIS A 18 -5.23 23.19 -3.43
C HIS A 18 -5.76 21.81 -3.05
N GLY A 19 -6.80 21.71 -2.23
CA GLY A 19 -7.40 20.42 -1.86
C GLY A 19 -6.46 19.50 -1.07
N ILE A 20 -5.45 20.05 -0.39
CA ILE A 20 -4.48 19.30 0.41
C ILE A 20 -4.72 19.53 1.91
N SER A 21 -4.29 18.59 2.75
CA SER A 21 -4.50 18.70 4.19
C SER A 21 -3.62 19.78 4.83
N ASN A 22 -4.08 20.36 5.95
CA ASN A 22 -3.27 21.26 6.76
C ASN A 22 -1.97 20.59 7.24
N GLN A 23 -2.03 19.30 7.60
CA GLN A 23 -0.87 18.54 8.05
C GLN A 23 0.21 18.47 6.97
N GLN A 24 -0.16 18.22 5.70
CA GLN A 24 0.77 18.21 4.57
C GLN A 24 1.44 19.57 4.37
N ILE A 25 0.67 20.67 4.39
CA ILE A 25 1.25 22.03 4.27
C ILE A 25 2.26 22.31 5.39
N PHE A 26 1.96 21.94 6.64
CA PHE A 26 2.90 22.17 7.75
C PHE A 26 4.14 21.30 7.66
N ALA A 27 3.99 20.03 7.27
CA ALA A 27 5.10 19.12 7.04
C ALA A 27 6.04 19.63 5.93
N TRP A 28 5.49 20.06 4.80
CA TRP A 28 6.27 20.63 3.70
C TRP A 28 6.96 21.94 4.10
N ARG A 29 6.28 22.84 4.81
CA ARG A 29 6.88 24.10 5.32
C ARG A 29 8.03 23.85 6.29
N LYS A 30 7.95 22.80 7.11
CA LYS A 30 9.06 22.37 7.97
C LYS A 30 10.23 21.85 7.11
N ALA A 31 9.96 20.92 6.20
CA ALA A 31 10.98 20.35 5.32
C ALA A 31 11.67 21.41 4.43
N TYR A 32 10.93 22.41 3.95
CA TYR A 32 11.48 23.54 3.19
C TYR A 32 12.49 24.35 3.99
N ARG A 33 12.16 24.71 5.24
CA ARG A 33 13.05 25.46 6.12
C ARG A 33 14.30 24.65 6.50
N GLU A 34 14.15 23.34 6.59
CA GLU A 34 15.25 22.42 6.87
C GLU A 34 16.06 22.06 5.61
N GLY A 35 15.74 22.65 4.45
CA GLY A 35 16.41 22.38 3.18
C GLY A 35 16.18 20.96 2.65
N ARG A 36 15.30 20.17 3.27
CA ARG A 36 15.05 18.75 2.95
C ARG A 36 14.13 18.56 1.74
N LEU A 37 13.49 19.61 1.25
CA LEU A 37 12.75 19.55 -0.02
C LEU A 37 13.75 19.62 -1.17
N GLY A 38 14.01 18.48 -1.82
CA GLY A 38 14.95 18.40 -2.95
C GLY A 38 16.42 18.17 -2.56
N ALA A 39 16.70 17.88 -1.28
CA ALA A 39 18.07 17.61 -0.79
C ALA A 39 18.68 16.32 -1.35
N ASP A 40 17.86 15.37 -1.80
CA ASP A 40 18.33 14.03 -2.19
C ASP A 40 18.99 13.98 -3.58
N GLY A 41 19.26 15.11 -4.22
CA GLY A 41 20.12 15.20 -5.40
C GLY A 41 19.64 14.40 -6.63
N LEU A 42 18.46 13.78 -6.58
CA LEU A 42 17.80 13.21 -7.75
C LEU A 42 17.21 14.37 -8.54
N GLY A 43 18.02 14.87 -9.48
CA GLY A 43 17.72 15.97 -10.37
C GLY A 43 16.39 15.80 -11.10
N ASP A 44 15.82 16.96 -11.39
CA ASP A 44 14.69 17.25 -12.27
C ASP A 44 13.33 16.69 -11.86
N PHE A 45 12.33 17.59 -11.89
CA PHE A 45 10.93 17.20 -11.82
C PHE A 45 10.60 16.33 -13.03
N VAL A 46 10.51 15.02 -12.84
CA VAL A 46 9.97 14.10 -13.84
C VAL A 46 8.44 14.18 -13.83
N PRO A 47 7.77 14.30 -15.00
CA PRO A 47 6.31 14.29 -15.05
C PRO A 47 5.74 12.99 -14.45
N ALA A 48 5.05 13.10 -13.33
CA ALA A 48 4.27 11.99 -12.79
C ALA A 48 2.98 11.86 -13.61
N ARG A 49 2.83 10.75 -14.35
CA ARG A 49 1.56 10.41 -14.98
C ARG A 49 0.70 9.68 -13.95
N ILE A 50 -0.44 10.26 -13.58
CA ILE A 50 -1.49 9.54 -12.86
C ILE A 50 -2.11 8.57 -13.87
N VAL A 51 -1.55 7.37 -13.95
CA VAL A 51 -2.26 6.26 -14.55
C VAL A 51 -3.37 5.93 -13.55
N PRO A 52 -4.65 5.84 -13.97
CA PRO A 52 -5.66 5.21 -13.13
C PRO A 52 -5.02 3.95 -12.58
N GLU A 53 -5.18 3.69 -11.28
CA GLU A 53 -4.94 2.35 -10.80
C GLU A 53 -5.85 1.50 -11.69
N GLU A 54 -5.27 0.82 -12.70
CA GLU A 54 -5.87 -0.40 -13.19
C GLU A 54 -6.19 -1.11 -11.90
N ALA A 55 -7.41 -1.62 -11.76
CA ALA A 55 -7.66 -2.60 -10.72
C ALA A 55 -6.72 -3.77 -11.06
N GLY A 56 -5.43 -3.60 -10.81
CA GLY A 56 -4.35 -4.53 -10.91
C GLY A 56 -4.93 -5.59 -10.04
N HIS A 57 -5.30 -6.68 -10.73
CA HIS A 57 -6.24 -7.67 -10.25
C HIS A 57 -5.99 -7.73 -8.76
N ARG A 58 -6.94 -7.25 -7.94
CA ARG A 58 -6.87 -7.50 -6.50
C ARG A 58 -6.81 -9.00 -6.48
N GLY A 59 -5.60 -9.57 -6.49
CA GLY A 59 -5.37 -10.89 -7.08
C GLY A 59 -6.35 -11.76 -6.37
N SER A 60 -7.38 -12.24 -7.11
CA SER A 60 -8.72 -12.50 -6.57
C SER A 60 -8.52 -12.99 -5.17
N GLY A 61 -8.85 -12.16 -4.16
CA GLY A 61 -8.36 -12.34 -2.79
C GLY A 61 -8.76 -13.71 -2.30
N GLY A 62 -7.97 -14.70 -2.68
CA GLY A 62 -8.22 -16.11 -2.55
C GLY A 62 -7.74 -16.32 -1.16
N GLY A 63 -8.66 -16.11 -0.22
CA GLY A 63 -8.38 -16.14 1.20
C GLY A 63 -7.50 -17.35 1.44
N ARG A 64 -6.32 -17.11 2.00
CA ARG A 64 -5.41 -18.20 2.34
C ARG A 64 -6.14 -19.11 3.32
N ILE A 65 -6.36 -20.36 2.95
CA ILE A 65 -6.98 -21.35 3.82
C ILE A 65 -5.85 -22.20 4.42
N GLU A 66 -5.85 -22.30 5.73
CA GLU A 66 -4.96 -23.19 6.46
C GLU A 66 -5.77 -24.33 7.06
N ILE A 67 -5.36 -25.56 6.74
CA ILE A 67 -5.98 -26.77 7.26
C ILE A 67 -4.94 -27.47 8.13
N VAL A 68 -5.29 -27.70 9.39
CA VAL A 68 -4.48 -28.47 10.34
C VAL A 68 -5.17 -29.80 10.58
N SER A 69 -4.48 -30.87 10.26
CA SER A 69 -4.97 -32.25 10.46
C SER A 69 -4.75 -32.73 11.89
N ALA A 70 -5.46 -33.79 12.29
CA ALA A 70 -5.38 -34.35 13.63
C ALA A 70 -3.98 -34.87 14.01
N ASN A 71 -3.13 -35.21 13.03
CA ASN A 71 -1.74 -35.63 13.26
C ASN A 71 -0.73 -34.46 13.31
N GLY A 72 -1.23 -33.21 13.36
CA GLY A 72 -0.42 -32.01 13.50
C GLY A 72 0.18 -31.48 12.20
N ARG A 73 -0.12 -32.09 11.04
CA ARG A 73 0.35 -31.61 9.74
C ARG A 73 -0.54 -30.49 9.23
N ARG A 74 0.08 -29.58 8.46
CA ARG A 74 -0.53 -28.34 7.98
C ARG A 74 -0.53 -28.29 6.45
N VAL A 75 -1.66 -27.91 5.87
CA VAL A 75 -1.82 -27.59 4.44
C VAL A 75 -2.18 -26.11 4.32
N ILE A 76 -1.51 -25.40 3.41
CA ILE A 76 -1.80 -23.99 3.10
C ILE A 76 -2.27 -23.93 1.65
N VAL A 77 -3.43 -23.32 1.44
CA VAL A 77 -4.08 -23.13 0.14
C VAL A 77 -4.18 -21.64 -0.14
N GLU A 78 -3.77 -21.22 -1.33
CA GLU A 78 -3.88 -19.84 -1.81
C GLU A 78 -4.51 -19.84 -3.21
N GLY A 79 -5.37 -18.86 -3.49
CA GLY A 79 -6.05 -18.77 -4.79
C GLY A 79 -7.14 -19.83 -5.00
N ASP A 80 -7.44 -20.11 -6.26
CA ASP A 80 -8.41 -21.14 -6.66
C ASP A 80 -7.74 -22.53 -6.62
N VAL A 81 -8.42 -23.50 -6.01
CA VAL A 81 -7.88 -24.86 -5.82
C VAL A 81 -8.92 -25.89 -6.19
N ASP A 82 -8.49 -26.87 -6.99
CA ASP A 82 -9.27 -28.06 -7.28
C ASP A 82 -9.62 -28.80 -5.98
N VAL A 83 -10.91 -28.85 -5.67
CA VAL A 83 -11.44 -29.45 -4.44
C VAL A 83 -11.11 -30.95 -4.36
N ALA A 84 -11.15 -31.67 -5.48
CA ALA A 84 -10.85 -33.10 -5.50
C ALA A 84 -9.36 -33.39 -5.28
N ALA A 85 -8.46 -32.50 -5.74
CA ALA A 85 -7.04 -32.55 -5.41
C ALA A 85 -6.80 -32.26 -3.92
N LEU A 86 -7.45 -31.23 -3.38
CA LEU A 86 -7.32 -30.87 -1.96
C LEU A 86 -7.76 -32.02 -1.03
N LEU A 87 -8.90 -32.66 -1.32
CA LEU A 87 -9.40 -33.79 -0.53
C LEU A 87 -8.43 -34.98 -0.54
N ARG A 88 -7.84 -35.31 -1.70
CA ARG A 88 -6.84 -36.40 -1.80
C ARG A 88 -5.60 -36.10 -0.98
N ILE A 89 -5.15 -34.85 -0.96
CA ILE A 89 -3.99 -34.42 -0.16
C ILE A 89 -4.30 -34.54 1.34
N VAL A 90 -5.45 -34.03 1.78
CA VAL A 90 -5.85 -34.10 3.19
C VAL A 90 -5.95 -35.56 3.66
N GLN A 91 -6.59 -36.44 2.89
CA GLN A 91 -6.68 -37.87 3.20
C GLN A 91 -5.31 -38.53 3.24
N GLY A 92 -4.45 -38.27 2.25
CA GLY A 92 -3.09 -38.82 2.23
C GLY A 92 -2.29 -38.40 3.46
N LEU A 93 -2.41 -37.14 3.88
CA LEU A 93 -1.71 -36.63 5.05
C LEU A 93 -2.18 -37.26 6.35
N GLU A 94 -3.45 -37.62 6.50
CA GLU A 94 -3.98 -38.34 7.67
C GLU A 94 -3.45 -39.78 7.78
N THR A 95 -3.22 -40.45 6.65
CA THR A 95 -2.80 -41.87 6.62
C THR A 95 -1.31 -42.11 6.89
N LEU A 96 -0.49 -41.05 6.77
CA LEU A 96 0.94 -41.13 7.01
C LEU A 96 1.22 -41.05 8.51
N ARG A 97 1.68 -42.18 9.08
CA ARG A 97 2.11 -42.33 10.47
C ARG A 97 3.51 -41.78 10.70
#